data_AF-A0A8H7PNQ4-F1
#
_entry.id   AF-A0A8H7PNQ4-F1
#
_cell.length_a   1.000
_cell.length_b   1.000
_cell.length_c   1.000
_cell.angle_alpha   90.00
_cell.angle_beta   90.00
_cell.angle_gamma   90.00
#
_symmetry.space_group_name_H-M   'P 1'
#
loop_
_entity.id
_entity.type
_entity.pdbx_description
1 polymer ?
#
loop_
_entity_poly.entity_id
_entity_poly.type
_entity_poly.pdbx_seq_one_letter_code
_entity_poly.pdbx_strand_id
1 'polypeptide(L)'
;MVEPPNDPDAGCKLLDGFAIIIQILLASSALGTLVVKRARERPQRPVNIWLLDVGKQFSGAIVIHGLNLLVSYSRGRPHHGGPSNLCVWYFLNVGVDTTVGVWLLWVILRSLQWSLMRAGVTGIRTGDYGTPPSILNWIKQTIIFIVSLVGMKSCVYGLFRLCPWLFDFGEWVLRWTRDNYRTQVVFVMLIFPLCMNAFQIWVIDTIVKNKLFSVEEITEADERTRLLVEPNHNTTESTATTVENL
;
A
#
# COMPACT_ATOMS: atom_id res chain seq x y z
N MET A 1 -34.66 -33.92 -23.10
CA MET A 1 -33.45 -33.06 -23.01
C MET A 1 -33.15 -32.90 -21.54
N VAL A 2 -32.13 -33.59 -21.06
CA VAL A 2 -31.63 -33.44 -19.69
C VAL A 2 -30.90 -32.11 -19.69
N GLU A 3 -31.41 -31.11 -18.95
CA GLU A 3 -30.63 -29.91 -18.63
C GLU A 3 -29.29 -30.40 -18.04
N PRO A 4 -28.14 -29.91 -18.54
CA PRO A 4 -26.88 -30.22 -17.88
C PRO A 4 -27.01 -29.79 -16.42
N PRO A 5 -26.43 -30.54 -15.47
CA PRO A 5 -26.45 -30.13 -14.07
C PRO A 5 -25.97 -28.67 -14.02
N ASN A 6 -26.79 -27.79 -13.44
CA ASN A 6 -26.42 -26.41 -13.17
C ASN A 6 -25.10 -26.47 -12.39
N ASP A 7 -23.99 -26.28 -13.10
CA ASP A 7 -22.66 -26.27 -12.50
C ASP A 7 -22.70 -25.11 -11.49
N PRO A 8 -22.55 -25.36 -10.18
CA PRO A 8 -22.42 -24.27 -9.21
C PRO A 8 -21.19 -23.40 -9.50
N ASP A 9 -20.33 -23.83 -10.43
CA ASP A 9 -19.21 -23.10 -11.01
C ASP A 9 -19.49 -22.52 -12.41
N ALA A 10 -20.74 -22.39 -12.86
CA ALA A 10 -21.12 -21.63 -14.07
C ALA A 10 -20.83 -20.11 -13.95
N GLY A 11 -20.23 -19.68 -12.83
CA GLY A 11 -19.72 -18.34 -12.58
C GLY A 11 -18.19 -18.26 -12.55
N CYS A 12 -17.70 -17.05 -12.30
CA CYS A 12 -16.27 -16.74 -12.20
C CYS A 12 -15.47 -17.70 -11.30
N LYS A 13 -14.46 -18.35 -11.89
CA LYS A 13 -13.53 -19.27 -11.22
C LYS A 13 -12.25 -18.54 -10.82
N LEU A 14 -12.10 -18.25 -9.53
CA LEU A 14 -10.94 -17.49 -9.00
C LEU A 14 -9.66 -18.34 -8.88
N LEU A 15 -9.76 -19.68 -8.89
CA LEU A 15 -8.65 -20.62 -8.65
C LEU A 15 -8.43 -21.63 -9.79
N ASP A 16 -9.03 -21.40 -10.96
CA ASP A 16 -8.82 -22.27 -12.13
C ASP A 16 -7.42 -22.05 -12.75
N GLY A 17 -6.92 -23.02 -13.53
CA GLY A 17 -5.58 -22.96 -14.11
C GLY A 17 -5.33 -21.70 -14.94
N PHE A 18 -6.35 -21.20 -15.64
CA PHE A 18 -6.30 -19.91 -16.32
C PHE A 18 -6.09 -18.74 -15.34
N ALA A 19 -6.83 -18.70 -14.23
CA ALA A 19 -6.71 -17.65 -13.23
C ALA A 19 -5.33 -17.64 -12.56
N ILE A 20 -4.71 -18.82 -12.36
CA ILE A 20 -3.35 -18.94 -11.82
C ILE A 20 -2.33 -18.25 -12.75
N ILE A 21 -2.43 -18.45 -14.07
CA ILE A 21 -1.56 -17.76 -15.04
C ILE A 21 -1.73 -16.24 -14.90
N ILE A 22 -2.97 -15.76 -14.83
CA ILE A 22 -3.28 -14.33 -14.67
C ILE A 22 -2.69 -13.77 -13.36
N GLN A 23 -2.77 -14.52 -12.26
CA GLN A 23 -2.19 -14.12 -10.98
C GLN A 23 -0.65 -14.07 -11.02
N ILE A 24 0.00 -15.01 -11.71
CA ILE A 24 1.46 -14.98 -11.92
C ILE A 24 1.87 -13.74 -12.73
N LEU A 25 1.09 -13.37 -13.75
CA LEU A 25 1.33 -12.15 -14.53
C LEU A 25 1.18 -10.89 -13.67
N LEU A 26 0.18 -10.83 -12.79
CA LEU A 26 0.05 -9.72 -11.84
C LEU A 26 1.25 -9.68 -10.87
N ALA A 27 1.63 -10.82 -10.29
CA ALA A 27 2.75 -10.89 -9.36
C ALA A 27 4.09 -10.48 -10.02
N SER A 28 4.33 -10.92 -11.26
CA SER A 28 5.53 -10.55 -12.02
C SER A 28 5.56 -9.06 -12.36
N SER A 29 4.42 -8.48 -12.73
CA SER A 29 4.32 -7.04 -12.99
C SER A 29 4.56 -6.19 -11.73
N ALA A 30 4.06 -6.64 -10.57
CA ALA A 30 4.28 -5.98 -9.30
C ALA A 30 5.76 -6.02 -8.90
N LEU A 31 6.40 -7.20 -9.02
CA LEU A 31 7.83 -7.35 -8.77
C LEU A 31 8.67 -6.50 -9.75
N GLY A 32 8.31 -6.51 -11.04
CA GLY A 32 8.94 -5.69 -12.07
C GLY A 32 8.87 -4.20 -11.74
N THR A 33 7.73 -3.73 -11.21
CA THR A 33 7.56 -2.34 -10.74
C THR A 33 8.55 -2.02 -9.61
N LEU A 34 8.76 -2.92 -8.66
CA LEU A 34 9.74 -2.74 -7.57
C LEU A 34 11.19 -2.71 -8.08
N VAL A 35 11.52 -3.53 -9.06
CA VAL A 35 12.85 -3.55 -9.69
C VAL A 35 13.11 -2.26 -10.46
N VAL A 36 12.15 -1.81 -11.28
CA VAL A 36 12.24 -0.54 -12.01
C VAL A 36 12.34 0.65 -11.04
N LYS A 37 11.57 0.63 -9.94
CA LYS A 37 11.64 1.66 -8.91
C LYS A 37 13.03 1.74 -8.29
N ARG A 38 13.64 0.59 -7.93
CA ARG A 38 15.01 0.55 -7.42
C ARG A 38 16.02 1.08 -8.45
N ALA A 39 15.87 0.72 -9.72
CA ALA A 39 16.78 1.18 -10.78
C ALA A 39 16.73 2.71 -10.98
N ARG A 40 15.57 3.33 -10.73
CA ARG A 40 15.36 4.78 -10.82
C ARG A 40 15.70 5.55 -9.53
N GLU A 41 15.80 4.87 -8.38
CA GLU A 41 16.15 5.49 -7.10
C GLU A 41 17.62 5.98 -7.08
N ARG A 42 17.85 7.22 -6.64
CA ARG A 42 19.17 7.83 -6.50
C ARG A 42 19.30 8.49 -5.11
N PRO A 43 20.27 8.08 -4.25
CA PRO A 43 21.14 6.91 -4.37
C PRO A 43 20.35 5.60 -4.22
N GLN A 44 20.85 4.51 -4.83
CA GLN A 44 20.15 3.22 -4.76
C GLN A 44 20.23 2.61 -3.35
N ARG A 45 19.09 2.13 -2.85
CA ARG A 45 19.04 1.40 -1.57
C ARG A 45 19.92 0.14 -1.63
N PRO A 46 20.69 -0.16 -0.55
CA PRO A 46 21.48 -1.39 -0.44
C PRO A 46 20.65 -2.65 -0.70
N VAL A 47 21.21 -3.62 -1.43
CA VAL A 47 20.47 -4.82 -1.91
C VAL A 47 19.90 -5.64 -0.76
N ASN A 48 20.64 -5.77 0.34
CA ASN A 48 20.21 -6.49 1.54
C ASN A 48 18.95 -5.86 2.17
N ILE A 49 18.92 -4.53 2.33
CA ILE A 49 17.76 -3.81 2.88
C ILE A 49 16.59 -3.87 1.90
N TRP A 50 16.86 -3.68 0.61
CA TRP A 50 15.84 -3.76 -0.42
C TRP A 50 15.17 -5.14 -0.48
N LEU A 51 15.94 -6.22 -0.37
CA LEU A 51 15.39 -7.58 -0.37
C LEU A 51 14.49 -7.83 0.84
N LEU A 52 14.86 -7.30 2.01
CA LEU A 52 14.03 -7.33 3.21
C LEU A 52 12.72 -6.54 3.00
N ASP A 53 12.77 -5.36 2.39
CA ASP A 53 11.59 -4.56 2.08
C ASP A 53 10.66 -5.24 1.07
N VAL A 54 11.23 -5.88 0.04
CA VAL A 54 10.48 -6.70 -0.94
C VAL A 54 9.85 -7.90 -0.27
N GLY A 55 10.59 -8.62 0.58
CA GLY A 55 10.07 -9.77 1.33
C GLY A 55 8.88 -9.40 2.20
N LYS A 56 8.94 -8.26 2.90
CA LYS A 56 7.83 -7.74 3.70
C LYS A 56 6.58 -7.46 2.86
N GLN A 57 6.75 -6.81 1.69
CA GLN A 57 5.65 -6.52 0.77
C GLN A 57 5.05 -7.80 0.20
N PHE A 58 5.88 -8.78 -0.16
CA PHE A 58 5.45 -10.06 -0.68
C PHE A 58 4.63 -10.86 0.35
N SER A 59 5.10 -10.93 1.60
CA SER A 59 4.34 -11.54 2.70
C SER A 59 2.99 -10.85 2.91
N GLY A 60 2.95 -9.51 2.86
CA GLY A 60 1.70 -8.76 2.96
C GLY A 60 0.73 -9.05 1.81
N ALA A 61 1.24 -9.13 0.58
CA ALA A 61 0.44 -9.45 -0.61
C ALA A 61 -0.19 -10.84 -0.52
N ILE A 62 0.55 -11.85 -0.06
CA ILE A 62 0.01 -13.21 0.16
C ILE A 62 -1.14 -13.18 1.18
N VAL A 63 -0.93 -12.51 2.32
CA VAL A 63 -1.95 -12.45 3.39
C VAL A 63 -3.22 -11.75 2.90
N ILE A 64 -3.10 -10.57 2.28
CA ILE A 64 -4.26 -9.83 1.79
C ILE A 64 -4.96 -10.58 0.65
N HIS A 65 -4.21 -11.14 -0.30
CA HIS A 65 -4.80 -11.94 -1.37
C HIS A 65 -5.57 -13.15 -0.82
N GLY A 66 -4.99 -13.88 0.13
CA GLY A 66 -5.66 -14.98 0.80
C GLY A 66 -6.92 -14.56 1.54
N LEU A 67 -6.88 -13.44 2.27
CA LEU A 67 -8.06 -12.88 2.95
C LEU A 67 -9.13 -12.42 1.96
N ASN A 68 -8.75 -11.87 0.81
CA ASN A 68 -9.68 -11.45 -0.24
C ASN A 68 -10.40 -12.63 -0.86
N LEU A 69 -9.67 -13.72 -1.13
CA LEU A 69 -10.28 -14.97 -1.55
C LEU A 69 -11.21 -15.52 -0.48
N LEU A 70 -10.77 -15.58 0.78
CA LEU A 70 -11.58 -16.09 1.89
C LEU A 70 -12.91 -15.33 2.04
N VAL A 71 -12.87 -13.99 2.01
CA VAL A 71 -14.08 -13.16 2.05
C VAL A 71 -14.95 -13.41 0.81
N SER A 72 -14.35 -13.52 -0.37
CA SER A 72 -15.11 -13.73 -1.61
C SER A 72 -15.78 -15.09 -1.66
N TYR A 73 -15.14 -16.15 -1.18
CA TYR A 73 -15.72 -17.49 -1.10
C TYR A 73 -16.80 -17.57 -0.02
N SER A 74 -16.55 -17.00 1.17
CA SER A 74 -17.54 -17.02 2.27
C SER A 74 -18.80 -16.22 1.97
N ARG A 75 -18.69 -15.11 1.22
CA ARG A 75 -19.84 -14.27 0.83
C ARG A 75 -20.46 -14.65 -0.51
N GLY A 76 -19.65 -15.17 -1.43
CA GLY A 76 -20.09 -15.71 -2.72
C GLY A 76 -20.86 -17.02 -2.58
N ARG A 77 -20.54 -17.83 -1.55
CA ARG A 77 -21.21 -19.10 -1.25
C ARG A 77 -21.68 -19.14 0.21
N PRO A 78 -22.68 -18.33 0.58
CA PRO A 78 -23.18 -18.33 1.95
C PRO A 78 -23.84 -19.68 2.26
N HIS A 79 -23.65 -20.18 3.49
CA HIS A 79 -24.28 -21.43 3.94
C HIS A 79 -25.82 -21.33 4.00
N HIS A 80 -26.35 -20.10 4.10
CA HIS A 80 -27.77 -19.76 4.06
C HIS A 80 -28.00 -18.68 3.00
N GLY A 81 -28.82 -18.98 1.98
CA GLY A 81 -29.10 -18.09 0.84
C GLY A 81 -28.64 -18.66 -0.50
N GLY A 82 -28.97 -17.97 -1.60
CA GLY A 82 -28.53 -18.35 -2.94
C GLY A 82 -27.05 -17.97 -3.19
N PRO A 83 -26.35 -18.68 -4.09
CA PRO A 83 -24.98 -18.32 -4.47
C PRO A 83 -24.95 -16.93 -5.14
N SER A 84 -23.95 -16.13 -4.78
CA SER A 84 -23.71 -14.79 -5.36
C SER A 84 -22.36 -14.74 -6.08
N ASN A 85 -22.17 -13.80 -7.00
CA ASN A 85 -21.01 -13.80 -7.90
C ASN A 85 -19.68 -13.54 -7.14
N LEU A 86 -18.77 -14.53 -7.16
CA LEU A 86 -17.47 -14.45 -6.48
C LEU A 86 -16.55 -13.36 -7.04
N CYS A 87 -16.57 -13.11 -8.35
CA CYS A 87 -15.79 -12.05 -8.98
C CYS A 87 -16.26 -10.66 -8.53
N VAL A 88 -17.57 -10.47 -8.29
CA VAL A 88 -18.10 -9.20 -7.76
C VAL A 88 -17.57 -8.97 -6.35
N TRP A 89 -17.64 -9.97 -5.48
CA TRP A 89 -17.07 -9.87 -4.13
C TRP A 89 -15.56 -9.62 -4.15
N TYR A 90 -14.82 -10.30 -5.02
CA TYR A 90 -13.39 -10.11 -5.13
C TYR A 90 -13.04 -8.71 -5.65
N PHE A 91 -13.72 -8.26 -6.71
CA PHE A 91 -13.58 -6.92 -7.29
C PHE A 91 -13.80 -5.83 -6.23
N LEU A 92 -14.90 -5.92 -5.48
CA LEU A 92 -15.22 -4.95 -4.44
C LEU A 92 -14.20 -4.97 -3.31
N ASN A 93 -13.81 -6.16 -2.85
CA ASN A 93 -12.77 -6.30 -1.83
C ASN A 93 -11.47 -5.63 -2.27
N VAL A 94 -10.97 -5.96 -3.46
CA VAL A 94 -9.74 -5.36 -3.98
C VAL A 94 -9.90 -3.85 -4.17
N GLY A 95 -11.04 -3.39 -4.68
CA GLY A 95 -11.28 -1.96 -4.92
C GLY A 95 -11.29 -1.15 -3.64
N VAL A 96 -11.95 -1.65 -2.59
CA VAL A 96 -11.99 -0.97 -1.29
C VAL A 96 -10.65 -1.07 -0.57
N ASP A 97 -9.98 -2.23 -0.60
CA ASP A 97 -8.65 -2.42 0.01
C ASP A 97 -7.62 -1.46 -0.61
N THR A 98 -7.70 -1.24 -1.93
CA THR A 98 -6.75 -0.39 -2.65
C THR A 98 -7.07 1.10 -2.58
N THR A 99 -8.27 1.47 -2.13
CA THR A 99 -8.70 2.87 -1.91
C THR A 99 -8.72 3.22 -0.43
N VAL A 100 -9.86 3.01 0.22
CA VAL A 100 -10.10 3.30 1.65
C VAL A 100 -9.16 2.48 2.53
N GLY A 101 -8.86 1.24 2.12
CA GLY A 101 -7.94 0.37 2.84
C GLY A 101 -6.52 0.93 2.96
N VAL A 102 -5.98 1.60 1.94
CA VAL A 102 -4.64 2.23 2.04
C VAL A 102 -4.60 3.31 3.11
N TRP A 103 -5.63 4.15 3.15
CA TRP A 103 -5.73 5.19 4.17
C TRP A 103 -5.88 4.59 5.57
N LEU A 104 -6.78 3.61 5.74
CA LEU A 104 -6.96 2.88 7.01
C LEU A 104 -5.67 2.19 7.46
N LEU A 105 -4.98 1.51 6.55
CA LEU A 105 -3.70 0.84 6.82
C LEU A 105 -2.66 1.84 7.33
N TRP A 106 -2.56 3.02 6.70
CA TRP A 106 -1.63 4.05 7.16
C TRP A 106 -1.95 4.52 8.58
N VAL A 107 -3.23 4.76 8.91
CA VAL A 107 -3.67 5.16 10.25
C VAL A 107 -3.36 4.06 11.28
N ILE A 108 -3.73 2.81 11.00
CA ILE A 108 -3.53 1.67 11.91
C ILE A 108 -2.03 1.43 12.13
N LEU A 109 -1.24 1.40 11.05
CA LEU A 109 0.20 1.18 11.13
C LEU A 109 0.88 2.26 11.97
N ARG A 110 0.55 3.53 11.74
CA ARG A 110 1.11 4.67 12.51
C ARG A 110 0.71 4.60 13.97
N SER A 111 -0.55 4.30 14.25
CA SER A 111 -1.07 4.17 15.61
C SER A 111 -0.38 3.03 16.36
N LEU A 112 -0.25 1.86 15.72
CA LEU A 112 0.41 0.69 16.30
C LEU A 112 1.90 0.94 16.56
N GLN A 113 2.61 1.53 15.61
CA GLN A 113 4.02 1.89 15.78
C GLN A 113 4.21 2.89 16.93
N TRP A 114 3.38 3.92 16.99
CA TRP A 114 3.44 4.92 18.05
C TRP A 114 3.17 4.30 19.43
N SER A 115 2.17 3.43 19.55
CA SER A 115 1.86 2.72 20.80
C SER A 115 3.00 1.81 21.24
N LEU A 116 3.60 1.05 20.31
CA LEU A 116 4.73 0.16 20.61
C LEU A 116 6.00 0.93 20.97
N MET A 117 6.26 2.07 20.34
CA MET A 117 7.38 2.95 20.70
C MET A 117 7.19 3.52 22.11
N ARG A 118 5.96 3.92 22.48
CA ARG A 118 5.63 4.35 23.85
C ARG A 118 5.77 3.24 24.89
N ALA A 119 5.53 2.00 24.49
CA ALA A 119 5.76 0.83 25.33
C ALA A 119 7.25 0.41 25.43
N GLY A 120 8.18 1.17 24.84
CA GLY A 120 9.62 0.92 24.91
C GLY A 120 10.15 -0.11 23.91
N VAL A 121 9.36 -0.50 22.90
CA VAL A 121 9.82 -1.46 21.88
C VAL A 121 10.79 -0.78 20.91
N THR A 122 12.03 -1.25 20.87
CA THR A 122 13.07 -0.76 19.95
C THR A 122 13.19 -1.62 18.68
N GLY A 123 13.75 -1.05 17.60
CA GLY A 123 13.97 -1.75 16.33
C GLY A 123 12.74 -1.86 15.41
N ILE A 124 11.69 -1.07 15.67
CA ILE A 124 10.42 -1.09 14.92
C ILE A 124 10.26 0.07 13.92
N ARG A 125 11.29 0.92 13.77
CA ARG A 125 11.26 2.05 12.85
C ARG A 125 11.33 1.53 11.42
N THR A 126 10.32 1.87 10.61
CA THR A 126 10.17 1.37 9.25
C THR A 126 11.43 1.64 8.41
N GLY A 127 11.97 0.58 7.80
CA GLY A 127 13.10 0.68 6.88
C GLY A 127 14.47 0.80 7.56
N ASP A 128 14.50 0.79 8.90
CA ASP A 128 15.71 0.73 9.71
C ASP A 128 15.83 -0.66 10.33
N TYR A 129 16.75 -1.48 9.82
CA TYR A 129 16.99 -2.85 10.29
C TYR A 129 18.21 -2.96 11.21
N GLY A 130 18.88 -1.84 11.52
CA GLY A 130 20.16 -1.79 12.22
C GLY A 130 21.38 -1.91 11.30
N THR A 131 22.57 -1.71 11.89
CA THR A 131 23.88 -1.82 11.24
C THR A 131 24.76 -2.81 12.03
N PRO A 132 24.96 -4.06 11.57
CA PRO A 132 24.45 -4.70 10.36
C PRO A 132 22.93 -4.97 10.40
N PRO A 133 22.26 -5.18 9.24
CA PRO A 133 20.82 -5.42 9.19
C PRO A 133 20.45 -6.71 9.91
N SER A 134 19.61 -6.60 10.94
CA SER A 134 19.18 -7.73 11.75
C SER A 134 17.84 -8.28 11.27
N ILE A 135 17.78 -9.60 11.09
CA ILE A 135 16.55 -10.30 10.71
C ILE A 135 15.48 -10.18 11.80
N LEU A 136 15.86 -10.09 13.08
CA LEU A 136 14.93 -9.91 14.19
C LEU A 136 14.15 -8.59 14.10
N ASN A 137 14.82 -7.48 13.77
CA ASN A 137 14.15 -6.20 13.57
C ASN A 137 13.23 -6.26 12.34
N TRP A 138 13.65 -6.95 11.29
CA TRP A 138 12.80 -7.21 10.14
C TRP A 138 11.55 -8.01 10.51
N ILE A 139 11.67 -9.11 11.26
CA ILE A 139 10.54 -9.92 11.72
C ILE A 139 9.57 -9.06 12.54
N LYS A 140 10.06 -8.29 13.52
CA LYS A 140 9.22 -7.38 14.33
C LYS A 140 8.43 -6.42 13.44
N GLN A 141 9.09 -5.77 12.49
CA GLN A 141 8.43 -4.84 11.57
C GLN A 141 7.44 -5.54 10.64
N THR A 142 7.76 -6.74 10.17
CA THR A 142 6.87 -7.54 9.32
C THR A 142 5.63 -7.99 10.10
N ILE A 143 5.76 -8.41 11.36
CA ILE A 143 4.62 -8.75 12.22
C ILE A 143 3.71 -7.54 12.41
N ILE A 144 4.28 -6.37 12.74
CA ILE A 144 3.51 -5.12 12.89
C ILE A 144 2.76 -4.79 11.60
N PHE A 145 3.41 -4.97 10.44
CA PHE A 145 2.81 -4.75 9.14
C PHE A 145 1.66 -5.73 8.86
N ILE A 146 1.86 -7.04 9.08
CA ILE A 146 0.81 -8.06 8.89
C ILE A 146 -0.38 -7.83 9.82
N VAL A 147 -0.14 -7.53 11.12
CA VAL A 147 -1.21 -7.20 12.07
C VAL A 147 -2.00 -5.98 11.59
N SER A 148 -1.31 -4.96 11.07
CA SER A 148 -1.97 -3.77 10.52
C SER A 148 -2.80 -4.08 9.28
N LEU A 149 -2.33 -4.99 8.40
CA LEU A 149 -3.08 -5.46 7.24
C LEU A 149 -4.34 -6.23 7.64
N VAL A 150 -4.25 -7.13 8.62
CA VAL A 150 -5.40 -7.88 9.15
C VAL A 150 -6.41 -6.94 9.82
N GLY A 151 -5.92 -5.96 10.59
CA GLY A 151 -6.75 -4.92 11.20
C GLY A 151 -7.49 -4.10 10.15
N MET A 152 -6.78 -3.60 9.14
CA MET A 152 -7.36 -2.88 8.00
C MET A 152 -8.42 -3.72 7.28
N LYS A 153 -8.13 -5.01 7.01
CA LYS A 153 -9.08 -5.90 6.36
C LYS A 153 -10.33 -6.13 7.19
N SER A 154 -10.18 -6.26 8.51
CA SER A 154 -11.31 -6.36 9.45
C SER A 154 -12.20 -5.12 9.39
N CYS A 155 -11.61 -3.92 9.33
CA CYS A 155 -12.35 -2.67 9.17
C CYS A 155 -13.11 -2.60 7.82
N VAL A 156 -12.45 -2.98 6.72
CA VAL A 156 -13.09 -3.05 5.38
C VAL A 156 -14.24 -4.05 5.36
N TYR A 157 -14.07 -5.22 5.98
CA TYR A 157 -15.15 -6.18 6.13
C TYR A 157 -16.34 -5.61 6.90
N GLY A 158 -16.09 -4.87 7.98
CA GLY A 158 -17.11 -4.11 8.72
C GLY A 158 -17.83 -3.09 7.83
N LEU A 159 -17.11 -2.37 6.98
CA LEU A 159 -17.70 -1.41 6.04
C LEU A 159 -18.68 -2.08 5.07
N PHE A 160 -18.35 -3.27 4.55
CA PHE A 160 -19.28 -4.03 3.69
C PHE A 160 -20.55 -4.49 4.42
N ARG A 161 -20.51 -4.64 5.75
CA ARG A 161 -21.71 -4.95 6.55
C ARG A 161 -22.62 -3.72 6.68
N LEU A 162 -22.04 -2.52 6.69
CA LEU A 162 -22.78 -1.25 6.80
C LEU A 162 -23.33 -0.78 5.45
N CYS A 163 -22.61 -1.07 4.35
CA CYS A 163 -22.94 -0.60 3.00
C CYS A 163 -23.24 -1.76 2.06
N PRO A 164 -24.41 -2.44 2.17
CA PRO A 164 -24.75 -3.59 1.32
C PRO A 164 -24.93 -3.20 -0.16
N TRP A 165 -25.32 -1.96 -0.44
CA TRP A 165 -25.48 -1.42 -1.81
C TRP A 165 -24.21 -1.49 -2.66
N LEU A 166 -23.03 -1.61 -2.02
CA LEU A 166 -21.76 -1.79 -2.74
C LEU A 166 -21.77 -3.06 -3.60
N PHE A 167 -22.49 -4.10 -3.18
CA PHE A 167 -22.64 -5.31 -3.98
C PHE A 167 -23.37 -5.02 -5.30
N ASP A 168 -24.51 -4.32 -5.24
CA ASP A 168 -25.29 -3.95 -6.43
C ASP A 168 -24.48 -3.06 -7.38
N PHE A 169 -23.67 -2.15 -6.82
CA PHE A 169 -22.74 -1.34 -7.60
C PHE A 169 -21.69 -2.20 -8.30
N GLY A 170 -21.01 -3.11 -7.60
CA GLY A 170 -20.03 -4.01 -8.21
C GLY A 170 -20.66 -4.92 -9.26
N GLU A 171 -21.87 -5.37 -9.00
CA GLU A 171 -22.65 -6.15 -9.94
C GLU A 171 -22.98 -5.34 -11.20
N TRP A 172 -23.38 -4.07 -11.07
CA TRP A 172 -23.59 -3.14 -12.17
C TRP A 172 -22.31 -2.91 -13.00
N VAL A 173 -21.18 -2.67 -12.33
CA VAL A 173 -19.88 -2.48 -13.00
C VAL A 173 -19.46 -3.71 -13.80
N LEU A 174 -19.71 -4.92 -13.29
CA LEU A 174 -19.30 -6.16 -13.95
C LEU A 174 -20.34 -6.75 -14.92
N ARG A 175 -21.51 -6.11 -15.10
CA ARG A 175 -22.58 -6.59 -16.00
C ARG A 175 -22.08 -6.90 -17.40
N TRP A 176 -21.22 -6.06 -17.96
CA TRP A 176 -20.67 -6.23 -19.32
C TRP A 176 -19.74 -7.44 -19.48
N THR A 177 -19.25 -8.02 -18.38
CA THR A 177 -18.32 -9.18 -18.41
C THR A 177 -18.98 -10.52 -18.12
N ARG A 178 -20.29 -10.54 -17.82
CA ARG A 178 -20.98 -11.75 -17.33
C ARG A 178 -20.99 -12.91 -18.30
N ASP A 179 -21.09 -12.62 -19.58
CA ASP A 179 -21.25 -13.64 -20.62
C ASP A 179 -19.96 -14.44 -20.87
N ASN A 180 -18.82 -13.97 -20.38
CA ASN A 180 -17.55 -14.64 -20.55
C ASN A 180 -16.70 -14.58 -19.27
N TYR A 181 -16.66 -15.70 -18.54
CA TYR A 181 -15.92 -15.81 -17.28
C TYR A 181 -14.42 -15.46 -17.44
N ARG A 182 -13.80 -15.77 -18.58
CA ARG A 182 -12.37 -15.45 -18.81
C ARG A 182 -12.16 -13.95 -18.86
N THR A 183 -13.07 -13.23 -19.52
CA THR A 183 -13.03 -11.76 -19.60
C THR A 183 -13.21 -11.15 -18.21
N GLN A 184 -14.17 -11.66 -17.43
CA GLN A 184 -14.39 -11.21 -16.07
C GLN A 184 -13.17 -11.44 -15.17
N VAL A 185 -12.55 -12.62 -15.24
CA VAL A 185 -11.34 -12.95 -14.48
C VAL A 185 -10.16 -12.05 -14.88
N VAL A 186 -9.91 -11.86 -16.18
CA VAL A 186 -8.84 -10.96 -16.66
C VAL A 186 -9.05 -9.54 -16.16
N PHE A 187 -10.29 -9.04 -16.23
CA PHE A 187 -10.59 -7.70 -15.75
C PHE A 187 -10.39 -7.58 -14.24
N VAL A 188 -11.00 -8.47 -13.45
CA VAL A 188 -11.04 -8.40 -11.99
C VAL A 188 -9.69 -8.75 -11.33
N MET A 189 -8.92 -9.67 -11.90
CA MET A 189 -7.67 -10.16 -11.32
C MET A 189 -6.41 -9.54 -11.90
N LEU A 190 -6.45 -8.91 -13.08
CA LEU A 190 -5.26 -8.32 -13.69
C LEU A 190 -5.44 -6.85 -14.00
N ILE A 191 -6.40 -6.50 -14.87
CA ILE A 191 -6.54 -5.12 -15.34
C ILE A 191 -6.87 -4.18 -14.18
N PHE A 192 -7.92 -4.49 -13.43
CA PHE A 192 -8.36 -3.64 -12.33
C PHE A 192 -7.29 -3.50 -11.23
N PRO A 193 -6.67 -4.59 -10.70
CA PRO A 193 -5.59 -4.47 -9.74
C PRO A 193 -4.38 -3.68 -10.25
N LEU A 194 -3.99 -3.84 -11.52
CA LEU A 194 -2.91 -3.04 -12.13
C LEU A 194 -3.24 -1.54 -12.13
N CYS A 195 -4.44 -1.18 -12.58
CA CYS A 195 -4.91 0.20 -12.57
C CYS A 195 -4.95 0.77 -11.15
N MET A 196 -5.50 0.02 -10.19
CA MET A 196 -5.58 0.44 -8.80
C MET A 196 -4.19 0.59 -8.17
N ASN A 197 -3.26 -0.33 -8.42
CA ASN A 197 -1.88 -0.22 -7.94
C ASN A 197 -1.16 1.00 -8.54
N ALA A 198 -1.39 1.30 -9.83
CA ALA A 198 -0.87 2.52 -10.45
C ALA A 198 -1.47 3.78 -9.82
N PHE A 199 -2.77 3.79 -9.58
CA PHE A 199 -3.46 4.87 -8.87
C PHE A 199 -2.90 5.08 -7.46
N GLN A 200 -2.68 3.99 -6.71
CA GLN A 200 -2.07 4.05 -5.38
C GLN A 200 -0.68 4.70 -5.42
N ILE A 201 0.17 4.30 -6.37
CA ILE A 201 1.51 4.88 -6.53
C ILE A 201 1.39 6.39 -6.78
N TRP A 202 0.47 6.80 -7.66
CA TRP A 202 0.25 8.20 -7.99
C TRP A 202 -0.24 9.02 -6.78
N VAL A 203 -1.20 8.50 -6.01
CA VAL A 203 -1.70 9.16 -4.78
C VAL A 203 -0.59 9.29 -3.74
N ILE A 204 0.16 8.22 -3.47
CA ILE A 204 1.25 8.24 -2.49
C ILE A 204 2.34 9.23 -2.91
N ASP A 205 2.73 9.22 -4.18
CA ASP A 205 3.75 10.14 -4.72
C ASP A 205 3.31 11.61 -4.57
N THR A 206 2.04 11.91 -4.86
CA THR A 206 1.47 13.24 -4.70
C THR A 206 1.51 13.70 -3.23
N ILE A 207 1.11 12.84 -2.29
CA ILE A 207 1.14 13.15 -0.86
C ILE A 207 2.57 13.37 -0.36
N VAL A 208 3.51 12.52 -0.77
CA VAL A 208 4.92 12.63 -0.35
C VAL A 208 5.55 13.90 -0.88
N LYS A 209 5.32 14.23 -2.16
CA LYS A 209 5.82 15.47 -2.77
C LYS A 209 5.29 16.72 -2.08
N ASN A 210 3.99 16.76 -1.76
CA ASN A 210 3.40 17.88 -1.04
C ASN A 210 3.99 18.05 0.37
N LYS A 211 4.30 16.95 1.06
CA LYS A 211 4.98 17.00 2.37
C LYS A 211 6.43 17.46 2.26
N LEU A 212 7.18 17.00 1.24
CA LEU A 212 8.55 17.45 1.01
C LEU A 212 8.59 18.96 0.71
N PHE A 213 7.74 19.42 -0.21
CA PHE A 213 7.63 20.84 -0.57
C PHE A 213 7.29 21.72 0.64
N SER A 214 6.35 21.30 1.49
CA SER A 214 6.02 22.04 2.71
C SER A 214 7.19 22.15 3.71
N VAL A 215 8.05 21.13 3.79
CA VAL A 215 9.23 21.16 4.67
C VAL A 215 10.32 22.05 4.08
N GLU A 216 10.51 22.03 2.77
CA GLU A 216 11.48 22.88 2.07
C GLU A 216 11.10 24.36 2.20
N GLU A 217 9.83 24.73 1.97
CA GLU A 217 9.34 26.10 2.19
C GLU A 217 9.51 26.58 3.64
N ILE A 218 9.21 25.72 4.63
CA ILE A 218 9.42 26.06 6.05
C ILE A 218 10.91 26.24 6.36
N THR A 219 11.77 25.40 5.78
CA THR A 219 13.23 25.47 6.00
C THR A 219 13.81 26.75 5.40
N GLU A 220 13.42 27.09 4.17
CA GLU A 220 13.82 28.34 3.52
C GLU A 220 13.29 29.58 4.25
N ALA A 221 12.07 29.52 4.80
CA ALA A 221 11.49 30.61 5.59
C ALA A 221 12.21 30.78 6.94
N ASP A 222 12.58 29.70 7.62
CA ASP A 222 13.37 29.74 8.85
C ASP A 222 14.77 30.31 8.59
N GLU A 223 15.44 29.88 7.52
CA GLU A 223 16.77 30.38 7.15
C GLU A 223 16.74 31.89 6.80
N ARG A 224 15.73 32.33 6.02
CA ARG A 224 15.55 33.75 5.71
C ARG A 224 15.24 34.58 6.95
N THR A 225 14.48 34.04 7.90
CA THR A 225 14.19 34.71 9.18
C THR A 225 15.44 34.80 10.05
N ARG A 226 16.27 33.76 10.12
CA ARG A 226 17.55 33.79 10.86
C ARG A 226 18.51 34.83 10.31
N LEU A 227 18.63 34.93 8.99
CA LEU A 227 19.46 35.96 8.33
C LEU A 227 18.98 37.40 8.58
N LEU A 228 17.70 37.61 8.92
CA LEU A 228 17.17 38.92 9.30
C LEU A 228 17.33 39.21 10.81
N VAL A 229 17.52 38.17 11.64
CA VAL A 229 17.65 38.27 13.10
C VAL A 229 19.11 38.37 13.54
N GLU A 230 20.09 37.87 12.77
CA GLU A 230 21.51 38.21 12.97
C GLU A 230 21.81 39.58 12.34
N PRO A 231 22.01 40.65 13.14
CA PRO A 231 22.59 41.86 12.60
C PRO A 231 24.06 41.58 12.31
N ASN A 232 24.54 42.00 11.13
CA ASN A 232 25.95 41.99 10.75
C ASN A 232 26.82 42.63 11.86
N HIS A 233 27.34 41.82 12.79
CA HIS A 233 28.35 42.25 13.75
C HIS A 233 29.75 42.02 13.17
N ASN A 234 30.02 42.55 11.97
CA ASN A 234 31.36 42.54 11.37
C ASN A 234 31.59 43.80 10.52
N THR A 235 31.46 44.99 11.11
CA THR A 235 32.01 46.21 10.51
C THR A 235 32.35 47.30 11.54
N THR A 236 33.12 47.00 12.58
CA THR A 236 33.88 48.01 13.35
C THR A 236 34.84 47.31 14.29
N GLU A 237 36.07 47.03 13.83
CA GLU A 237 37.31 47.00 14.65
C GLU A 237 38.49 46.56 13.77
N SER A 238 38.88 47.41 12.83
CA SER A 238 40.23 47.38 12.25
C SER A 238 40.54 48.76 11.68
N THR A 239 40.75 49.73 12.56
CA THR A 239 41.34 51.06 12.25
C THR A 239 41.77 51.75 13.55
N ALA A 240 42.60 51.05 14.32
CA ALA A 240 43.54 51.62 15.28
C ALA A 240 44.75 50.68 15.17
N THR A 241 45.98 51.07 14.83
CA THR A 241 46.68 52.31 15.12
C THR A 241 47.94 52.29 14.25
N THR A 242 47.99 53.02 13.15
CA THR A 242 49.26 53.34 12.47
C THR A 242 49.07 54.62 11.67
N VAL A 243 50.05 55.53 11.75
CA VAL A 243 50.14 56.90 11.17
C VAL A 243 49.57 57.97 12.11
N GLU A 244 50.31 58.96 12.63
CA GLU A 244 51.74 59.24 12.79
C GLU A 244 51.87 60.46 13.74
N ASN A 245 52.99 60.52 14.45
CA ASN A 245 53.65 61.63 15.14
C ASN A 245 53.27 63.10 14.83
N LEU A 246 53.41 63.92 15.89
CA LEU A 246 53.31 65.39 16.08
C LEU A 246 51.96 65.96 16.52
#